data_AF-A0A2E1KCZ8-F1
#
_entry.id   AF-A0A2E1KCZ8-F1
#
_cell.length_a   1.000
_cell.length_b   1.000
_cell.length_c   1.000
_cell.angle_alpha   90.00
_cell.angle_beta   90.00
_cell.angle_gamma   90.00
#
_symmetry.space_group_name_H-M   'P 1'
#
loop_
_entity.id
_entity.type
_entity.pdbx_description
1 polymer ?
#
loop_
_entity_poly.entity_id
_entity_poly.type
_entity_poly.pdbx_seq_one_letter_code
_entity_poly.pdbx_strand_id
1 'polypeptide(L)' 'MQIYKKKTDLKASLKKYRTYDSPKIGFVPTMGSLHKGHISLIKRSKK' A
#
# COMPACT_ATOMS: atom_id res chain seq x y z
N MET A 1 4.14 0.79 10.87
CA MET A 1 3.65 -0.01 9.72
C MET A 1 2.31 -0.60 10.12
N GLN A 2 1.22 -0.30 9.40
CA GLN A 2 -0.09 -0.89 9.66
C GLN A 2 -0.25 -2.18 8.85
N ILE A 3 -0.73 -3.26 9.46
CA ILE A 3 -0.93 -4.56 8.79
C ILE A 3 -2.41 -4.92 8.87
N TYR A 4 -3.03 -5.16 7.72
CA TYR A 4 -4.44 -5.59 7.63
C TYR A 4 -4.51 -7.01 7.06
N LYS A 5 -5.19 -7.93 7.75
CA LYS A 5 -5.41 -9.30 7.28
C LYS A 5 -6.78 -9.50 6.64
N LYS A 6 -7.76 -8.67 6.99
CA LYS A 6 -9.12 -8.72 6.43
C LYS A 6 -9.33 -7.59 5.42
N LYS A 7 -10.09 -7.90 4.37
CA LYS A 7 -10.48 -6.94 3.32
C LYS A 7 -11.31 -5.78 3.88
N THR A 8 -12.17 -6.04 4.87
CA THR A 8 -13.01 -5.02 5.52
C THR A 8 -12.17 -3.94 6.20
N ASP A 9 -11.15 -4.36 6.94
CA ASP A 9 -10.33 -3.48 7.76
C ASP A 9 -9.43 -2.60 6.87
N LEU A 10 -8.87 -3.21 5.81
CA LEU A 10 -8.12 -2.48 4.78
C LEU A 10 -8.98 -1.41 4.10
N LYS A 11 -10.20 -1.77 3.68
CA LYS A 11 -11.13 -0.82 3.04
C LYS A 11 -11.51 0.32 3.97
N ALA A 12 -11.80 0.02 5.24
CA ALA A 12 -12.13 1.04 6.24
C ALA A 12 -10.96 2.02 6.44
N SER A 13 -9.74 1.51 6.54
CA SER A 13 -8.54 2.33 6.67
C SER A 13 -8.27 3.21 5.45
N LEU A 14 -8.46 2.68 4.24
CA LEU A 14 -8.26 3.43 3.00
C LEU A 14 -9.31 4.53 2.77
N LYS A 15 -10.51 4.40 3.35
CA LYS A 15 -11.61 5.36 3.15
C LYS A 15 -11.23 6.78 3.60
N LYS A 16 -10.42 6.94 4.64
CA LYS A 16 -9.99 8.25 5.16
C LYS A 16 -9.10 9.04 4.19
N TYR A 17 -8.50 8.37 3.21
CA TYR A 17 -7.67 9.00 2.18
C TYR A 17 -8.43 9.31 0.89
N ARG A 18 -9.73 8.99 0.82
CA ARG A 18 -10.59 9.31 -0.33
C ARG A 18 -11.31 10.64 -0.09
N THR A 19 -10.54 11.73 -0.14
CA THR A 19 -10.98 13.11 0.05
C THR A 19 -10.83 13.91 -1.24
N TYR A 20 -11.30 15.16 -1.27
CA TYR A 20 -11.10 16.04 -2.43
C TYR A 20 -9.61 16.21 -2.76
N ASP A 21 -8.76 16.35 -1.73
CA ASP A 21 -7.30 16.40 -1.84
C ASP A 21 -6.67 15.04 -1.50
N SER A 22 -7.09 14.00 -2.22
CA SER A 22 -6.60 12.62 -1.97
C SER A 22 -5.11 12.52 -2.31
N PRO A 23 -4.26 12.01 -1.40
CA PRO A 23 -2.88 11.71 -1.73
C PRO A 23 -2.78 10.56 -2.74
N LYS A 24 -1.72 10.54 -3.55
CA LYS A 24 -1.40 9.38 -4.40
C LYS A 24 -1.01 8.18 -3.52
N ILE A 25 -1.63 7.02 -3.76
CA ILE A 25 -1.34 5.78 -3.04
C ILE A 25 -0.59 4.82 -3.97
N GLY A 26 0.66 4.52 -3.64
CA GLY A 26 1.44 3.49 -4.32
C GLY A 26 0.99 2.08 -3.93
N PHE A 27 0.91 1.17 -4.90
CA PHE A 27 0.52 -0.23 -4.69
C PHE A 27 1.56 -1.17 -5.27
N VAL A 28 2.06 -2.11 -4.45
CA VAL A 28 3.02 -3.14 -4.86
C VAL A 28 2.47 -4.51 -4.46
N PRO A 29 1.83 -5.25 -5.37
CA PRO A 29 1.37 -6.60 -5.10
C PRO A 29 2.57 -7.56 -5.04
N THR A 30 2.61 -8.44 -4.03
CA THR A 30 3.64 -9.49 -3.89
C THR A 30 3.00 -10.75 -3.30
N MET A 31 3.67 -11.89 -3.45
CA MET A 31 3.29 -13.16 -2.81
C MET A 31 4.11 -13.46 -1.54
N GLY A 32 4.88 -12.49 -1.02
CA GLY A 32 5.84 -12.71 0.07
C GLY A 32 7.27 -12.99 -0.43
N SER A 33 8.11 -13.61 0.41
CA SER A 33 9.53 -13.91 0.12
C SER A 33 10.30 -12.70 -0.45
N LEU A 34 10.46 -11.65 0.36
CA LEU A 34 10.98 -10.38 -0.10
C LEU A 34 12.49 -10.43 -0.39
N HIS A 35 12.90 -9.73 -1.45
CA HIS A 35 14.30 -9.59 -1.87
C HIS A 35 14.50 -8.22 -2.52
N LYS A 36 15.73 -7.91 -2.99
CA LYS A 36 16.11 -6.58 -3.49
C LYS A 36 15.22 -6.05 -4.64
N GLY A 37 14.66 -6.95 -5.46
CA GLY A 37 13.72 -6.60 -6.53
C GLY A 37 12.42 -5.98 -5.99
N HIS A 38 11.82 -6.60 -4.97
CA HIS A 38 10.62 -6.04 -4.31
C HIS A 38 10.89 -4.67 -3.69
N ILE A 39 12.06 -4.49 -3.06
CA ILE A 39 12.44 -3.22 -2.44
C ILE A 39 12.57 -2.10 -3.50
N SER A 40 13.06 -2.41 -4.71
CA SER A 40 13.18 -1.40 -5.77
C SER A 40 11.81 -0.90 -6.24
N LEU A 41 10.81 -1.79 -6.32
CA LEU A 41 9.43 -1.43 -6.65
C LEU A 41 8.80 -0.54 -5.56
N ILE A 42 9.00 -0.89 -4.28
CA ILE A 42 8.52 -0.07 -3.15
C ILE A 42 9.16 1.33 -3.16
N LYS A 43 10.46 1.43 -3.47
CA LYS A 43 11.14 2.73 -3.59
C LYS A 43 10.57 3.56 -4.75
N ARG A 44 10.23 2.91 -5.87
CA ARG A 44 9.62 3.57 -7.03
C ARG A 44 8.21 4.06 -6.73
N SER A 45 7.41 3.30 -5.97
CA SER A 45 6.02 3.66 -5.64
C SER A 45 5.88 4.77 -4.58
N LYS A 46 6.98 5.18 -3.94
CA LYS A 46 7.02 6.28 -2.97
C LYS A 46 7.38 7.63 -3.59
N LYS A 47 7.80 7.63 -4.85
CA LYS A 47 8.04 8.85 -5.64
C LYS A 47 6.74 9.32 -6.27
#